data_AF-A0A948UVF1-F1
#
_entry.id   AF-A0A948UVF1-F1
#
_cell.length_a   1.000
_cell.length_b   1.000
_cell.length_c   1.000
_cell.angle_alpha   90.00
_cell.angle_beta   90.00
_cell.angle_gamma   90.00
#
_symmetry.space_group_name_H-M   'P 1'
#
loop_
_entity.id
_entity.type
_entity.pdbx_description
1 polymer ?
#
loop_
_entity_poly.entity_id
_entity_poly.type
_entity_poly.pdbx_seq_one_letter_code
_entity_poly.pdbx_strand_id
1 'polypeptide(L)' 'MIKIILLTITLLFASGCMNKNGISLKYYSECEEYYDMQGYYHKKCGDDDIVSYEQIKEVFKKEKEPEVQENVW' A
#
# COMPACT_ATOMS: atom_id res chain seq x y z
N MET A 1 -38.17 -15.65 6.68
CA MET A 1 -37.22 -14.79 7.41
C MET A 1 -35.81 -15.41 7.49
N ILE A 2 -35.67 -16.68 7.90
CA ILE A 2 -34.36 -17.33 8.08
C ILE A 2 -33.47 -17.32 6.81
N LYS A 3 -34.06 -17.44 5.62
CA LYS A 3 -33.35 -17.36 4.34
C LYS A 3 -32.72 -16.00 4.08
N ILE A 4 -33.39 -14.91 4.48
CA ILE A 4 -32.90 -13.54 4.31
C ILE A 4 -31.74 -13.29 5.28
N ILE A 5 -31.87 -13.76 6.53
CA ILE A 5 -30.84 -13.69 7.56
C ILE A 5 -29.56 -14.43 7.13
N LEU A 6 -29.71 -15.62 6.53
CA LEU A 6 -28.56 -16.39 6.06
C LEU A 6 -27.80 -15.66 4.94
N LEU A 7 -28.55 -15.03 4.03
CA LEU A 7 -28.02 -14.28 2.88
C LEU A 7 -27.28 -13.01 3.31
N THR A 8 -27.82 -12.26 4.27
CA THR A 8 -27.16 -11.07 4.81
C THR A 8 -25.87 -11.42 5.55
N ILE A 9 -25.87 -12.53 6.31
CA ILE A 9 -24.66 -13.01 6.99
C ILE A 9 -23.57 -13.40 5.98
N THR A 10 -23.93 -14.06 4.88
CA THR A 10 -22.92 -14.44 3.86
C THR A 10 -22.32 -13.23 3.17
N LEU A 11 -23.12 -12.20 2.88
CA LEU A 11 -22.62 -10.95 2.29
C LEU A 11 -21.65 -10.21 3.23
N LEU A 12 -21.92 -10.21 4.53
CA LEU A 12 -21.07 -9.56 5.53
C LEU A 12 -19.71 -10.27 5.70
N PHE A 13 -19.67 -11.59 5.60
CA PHE A 13 -18.39 -12.33 5.65
C PHE A 13 -17.57 -12.21 4.37
N ALA A 14 -18.20 -11.90 3.23
CA ALA A 14 -17.52 -11.69 1.96
C ALA A 14 -16.96 -10.26 1.78
N SER A 15 -17.23 -9.32 2.69
CA SER A 15 -16.75 -7.93 2.58
C SER A 15 -15.33 -7.68 3.12
N GLY A 16 -14.53 -8.73 3.29
CA GLY A 16 -13.13 -8.58 3.66
C GLY A 16 -12.35 -7.85 2.56
N CYS A 17 -11.71 -6.72 2.89
CA CYS A 17 -10.83 -6.04 1.95
C CYS A 17 -9.61 -6.93 1.65
N MET A 18 -9.30 -7.08 0.37
CA MET A 18 -8.14 -7.86 -0.08
C MET A 18 -6.90 -6.96 -0.06
N ASN A 19 -5.82 -7.42 0.57
CA ASN A 19 -4.48 -6.83 0.44
C ASN A 19 -3.54 -7.81 -0.28
N LYS A 20 -2.30 -7.44 -0.60
CA LYS A 20 -1.31 -8.32 -1.28
C LYS A 20 -1.09 -9.64 -0.54
N ASN A 21 -1.22 -9.61 0.78
CA ASN A 21 -1.11 -10.77 1.67
C ASN A 21 -2.45 -11.52 1.90
N GLY A 22 -3.54 -11.18 1.20
CA GLY A 22 -4.85 -11.85 1.28
C GLY A 22 -5.92 -11.07 2.06
N ILE A 23 -6.84 -11.79 2.73
CA ILE A 23 -7.89 -11.18 3.58
C ILE A 23 -7.26 -10.75 4.89
N SER A 24 -7.03 -9.44 5.05
CA SER A 24 -6.47 -8.84 6.27
C SER A 24 -7.35 -7.69 6.73
N LEU A 25 -7.53 -7.57 8.05
CA LEU A 25 -8.16 -6.40 8.67
C LEU A 25 -7.18 -5.21 8.78
N LYS A 26 -5.89 -5.41 8.41
CA LYS A 26 -4.90 -4.34 8.39
C LYS A 26 -5.06 -3.52 7.12
N TYR A 27 -5.47 -2.26 7.29
CA TYR A 27 -5.70 -1.31 6.21
C TYR A 27 -4.42 -0.68 5.65
N TYR A 28 -3.34 -0.69 6.44
CA TYR A 28 -2.01 -0.20 6.08
C TYR A 28 -0.95 -1.23 6.50
N SER A 29 0.13 -1.34 5.73
CA SER A 29 1.31 -2.10 6.13
C SER A 29 1.85 -1.58 7.45
N GLU A 30 2.20 -2.49 8.36
CA GLU A 30 2.89 -2.10 9.59
C GLU A 30 4.32 -1.66 9.23
N CYS A 31 4.72 -0.50 9.74
CA CYS A 31 6.07 0.00 9.57
C CYS A 31 6.83 -0.20 10.88
N GLU A 32 7.98 -0.85 10.78
CA GLU A 32 8.94 -0.91 11.87
C GLU A 32 9.77 0.37 11.87
N GLU A 33 9.72 1.09 12.98
CA GLU A 33 10.48 2.32 13.21
C GLU A 33 11.53 2.05 14.28
N TYR A 34 12.81 2.24 13.95
CA TYR A 34 13.91 2.00 14.88
C TYR A 34 15.06 2.98 14.65
N TYR A 35 15.87 3.16 15.70
CA TYR A 35 17.15 3.86 15.62
C TYR A 35 18.27 2.83 15.55
N ASP A 36 19.24 3.02 14.66
CA ASP A 36 20.42 2.17 14.62
C ASP A 36 21.40 2.50 15.77
N MET A 37 22.47 1.72 15.89
CA MET A 37 23.50 1.93 16.92
C MET A 37 24.21 3.28 16.81
N GLN A 38 24.15 3.94 15.64
CA GLN A 38 24.71 5.28 15.41
C GLN A 38 23.68 6.39 15.69
N GLY A 39 22.44 6.04 16.03
CA GLY A 39 21.36 6.98 16.32
C GLY A 39 20.62 7.49 15.08
N TYR A 40 20.80 6.90 13.90
CA TYR A 40 20.04 7.27 12.72
C TYR A 40 18.66 6.60 12.73
N TYR A 41 17.64 7.38 12.35
CA TYR A 41 16.26 6.92 12.23
C TYR A 41 16.07 6.11 10.96
N HIS A 42 15.52 4.90 11.10
CA HIS A 42 15.12 4.03 10.00
C HIS A 42 13.64 3.69 10.13
N LYS A 43 12.93 3.77 9.00
CA LYS A 43 11.54 3.33 8.87
C LYS A 43 11.47 2.30 7.76
N LYS A 44 11.19 1.05 8.13
CA LYS A 44 10.95 -0.04 7.17
C LYS A 44 9.46 -0.36 7.18
N CYS A 45 8.78 -0.06 6.09
CA CYS A 45 7.40 -0.47 5.90
C CYS A 45 7.37 -1.82 5.19
N GLY A 46 6.43 -2.69 5.56
CA GLY A 46 6.18 -3.93 4.81
C GLY A 46 5.77 -3.63 3.37
N ASP A 47 6.09 -4.54 2.44
CA ASP A 47 5.67 -4.47 1.02
C ASP A 47 4.23 -4.96 0.81
N ASP A 48 3.46 -5.02 1.90
CA ASP A 48 2.15 -5.63 1.96
C ASP A 48 1.09 -4.76 1.27
N ASP A 49 1.39 -3.49 1.01
CA ASP A 49 0.49 -2.56 0.32
C ASP A 49 0.43 -2.86 -1.19
N ILE A 50 -0.78 -2.79 -1.76
CA ILE A 50 -1.02 -2.89 -3.21
C ILE A 50 -0.25 -1.78 -3.96
N VAL A 51 -0.19 -0.59 -3.34
CA VAL A 51 0.55 0.58 -3.83
C VAL A 51 1.32 1.19 -2.65
N SER A 52 2.64 1.25 -2.74
CA SER A 52 3.46 1.88 -1.70
C SER A 52 3.62 3.39 -1.96
N TYR A 53 3.82 4.16 -0.89
CA TYR A 53 4.12 5.61 -1.00
C TYR A 53 5.38 5.90 -1.82
N GLU A 54 6.35 4.98 -1.82
CA GLU A 54 7.57 5.09 -2.61
C GLU A 54 7.27 5.00 -4.11
N GLN A 55 6.43 4.04 -4.51
CA GLN A 55 5.97 3.92 -5.90
C GLN A 55 5.24 5.18 -6.36
N ILE A 56 4.34 5.72 -5.53
CA ILE A 56 3.64 6.98 -5.82
C ILE A 56 4.64 8.12 -5.98
N LYS A 57 5.63 8.22 -5.09
CA LYS A 57 6.66 9.25 -5.13
C LYS A 57 7.52 9.14 -6.39
N GLU A 58 7.86 7.93 -6.83
CA GLU A 58 8.61 7.70 -8.07
C GLU A 58 7.82 8.11 -9.32
N VAL A 59 6.52 7.77 -9.38
CA VAL A 59 5.63 8.19 -10.47
C VAL A 59 5.58 9.72 -10.57
N PHE A 60 5.37 10.41 -9.45
CA PHE A 60 5.38 11.88 -9.43
C PHE A 60 6.73 12.51 -9.74
N LYS A 61 7.83 11.79 -9.49
CA LYS A 61 9.18 12.26 -9.82
C LYS A 61 9.43 12.17 -11.33
N LYS A 62 9.00 11.07 -11.95
CA LYS A 62 9.07 10.87 -13.41
C LYS A 62 8.19 11.86 -14.18
N GLU A 63 6.99 12.17 -13.70
CA GLU A 63 6.13 13.19 -14.32
C GLU A 63 6.72 14.61 -14.26
N LYS A 64 7.57 14.90 -13.26
CA LYS A 64 8.20 16.21 -13.08
C LYS A 64 9.52 16.36 -13.83
N GLU A 65 10.11 15.28 -14.31
CA GLU A 65 11.30 15.35 -15.16
C GLU A 65 10.84 15.80 -16.56
N PRO A 66 11.17 17.01 -17.02
CA PRO A 66 10.87 17.39 -18.38
C PRO A 66 11.61 16.41 -19.30
N GLU A 67 10.94 15.87 -20.31
CA GLU A 67 11.62 15.20 -21.42
C GLU A 67 12.64 16.20 -21.97
N VAL A 68 13.92 16.00 -21.62
CA VAL A 68 15.00 16.80 -22.15
C VAL A 68 15.01 16.48 -23.63
N GLN A 69 14.41 17.36 -24.45
CA GLN A 69 14.61 17.31 -25.89
C GLN A 69 16.09 17.58 -26.09
N GLU A 70 16.84 16.50 -26.31
CA GLU A 70 18.25 16.54 -26.62
C GLU A 70 18.38 17.27 -27.97
N ASN A 71 18.51 18.59 -27.91
CA ASN A 71 18.77 19.39 -29.09
C ASN A 71 20.19 19.06 -29.57
N VAL A 72 20.23 18.14 -30.53
CA VAL A 72 21.39 17.78 -31.34
C VAL A 72 21.86 19.03 -32.07
N TRP A 73 23.03 19.54 -31.68
CA TRP A 73 23.81 20.53 -32.42
C TRP A 73 24.90 19.82 -33.22
#